data_AF-A0A318EK08-F1
#
_entry.id   AF-A0A318EK08-F1
#
_cell.length_a   1.000
_cell.length_b   1.000
_cell.length_c   1.000
_cell.angle_alpha   90.00
_cell.angle_beta   90.00
_cell.angle_gamma   90.00
#
_symmetry.space_group_name_H-M   'P 1'
#
loop_
_entity.id
_entity.type
_entity.pdbx_description
1 polymer ?
#
loop_
_entity_poly.entity_id
_entity_poly.type
_entity_poly.pdbx_seq_one_letter_code
_entity_poly.pdbx_strand_id
1 'polypeptide(L)' 'MSYNYNKLRGKIVEKYGTQGKFAAELGVSERTLSLKLNGAIYFKQDEITKASNLLGISDNEIMLYFFNQEVQLN' A
#
# COMPACT_ATOMS: atom_id res chain seq x y z
N MET A 1 14.38 -2.32 -7.29
CA MET A 1 13.71 -1.01 -7.14
C MET A 1 12.91 -1.05 -5.85
N SER A 2 13.14 -0.10 -4.93
CA SER A 2 12.39 0.03 -3.68
C SER A 2 11.35 1.13 -3.83
N TYR A 3 10.16 0.92 -3.27
CA TYR A 3 9.06 1.89 -3.30
C TYR A 3 8.75 2.35 -1.88
N ASN A 4 8.58 3.66 -1.72
CA ASN A 4 8.24 4.28 -0.46
C ASN A 4 6.71 4.25 -0.24
N TYR A 5 6.29 3.40 0.68
CA TYR A 5 4.87 3.23 1.05
C TYR A 5 4.43 4.06 2.26
N ASN A 6 5.18 5.09 2.69
CA ASN A 6 4.82 5.87 3.89
C ASN A 6 3.49 6.60 3.73
N LYS A 7 3.20 7.15 2.54
CA LYS A 7 1.90 7.78 2.24
C LYS A 7 0.76 6.76 2.30
N LEU A 8 1.00 5.55 1.80
CA LEU A 8 0.03 4.45 1.87
C LEU A 8 -0.22 4.00 3.32
N ARG A 9 0.83 3.87 4.14
CA ARG A 9 0.70 3.57 5.58
C ARG A 9 -0.16 4.61 6.30
N GLY A 10 0.09 5.90 6.05
CA GLY A 10 -0.71 6.99 6.62
C GLY A 10 -2.19 6.84 6.28
N LYS A 11 -2.51 6.68 5.00
CA LYS A 11 -3.90 6.51 4.52
C LYS A 11 -4.61 5.30 5.11
N ILE A 12 -3.89 4.18 5.29
CA ILE A 12 -4.42 2.97 5.93
C ILE A 12 -4.81 3.27 7.39
N VAL A 13 -3.94 3.95 8.14
CA VAL A 13 -4.21 4.29 9.54
C VAL A 13 -5.36 5.30 9.63
N GLU A 14 -5.40 6.32 8.77
CA GLU A 14 -6.49 7.31 8.73
C GLU A 14 -7.86 6.68 8.48
N LYS A 15 -7.96 5.69 7.58
CA LYS A 15 -9.24 5.09 7.19
C LYS A 15 -9.64 3.86 8.02
N TYR A 16 -8.67 3.01 8.37
CA TYR A 16 -8.93 1.70 9.00
C TYR A 16 -8.38 1.60 10.43
N GLY A 17 -7.59 2.56 10.90
CA GLY A 17 -6.97 2.58 12.22
C GLY A 17 -5.73 1.69 12.35
N THR A 18 -5.77 0.45 11.82
CA THR A 18 -4.65 -0.49 11.88
C THR A 18 -4.42 -1.21 10.55
N GLN A 19 -3.19 -1.69 10.34
CA GLN A 19 -2.83 -2.51 9.18
C GLN A 19 -3.60 -3.83 9.16
N GLY A 20 -3.79 -4.49 10.30
CA GLY A 20 -4.57 -5.73 10.40
C GLY A 20 -6.02 -5.58 9.93
N LYS A 21 -6.71 -4.49 10.28
CA LYS A 21 -8.08 -4.22 9.79
C LYS A 21 -8.11 -4.04 8.27
N PHE A 22 -7.16 -3.29 7.71
CA PHE A 22 -7.07 -3.14 6.27
C PHE A 22 -6.68 -4.44 5.55
N ALA A 23 -5.80 -5.26 6.14
CA ALA A 23 -5.42 -6.55 5.56
C ALA A 23 -6.64 -7.49 5.40
N ALA A 24 -7.52 -7.52 6.41
CA ALA A 24 -8.76 -8.30 6.36
C ALA A 24 -9.66 -7.87 5.18
N GLU A 25 -9.88 -6.56 5.00
CA GLU A 25 -10.67 -6.00 3.89
C GLU A 25 -10.00 -6.24 2.52
N LEU A 26 -8.67 -6.10 2.46
CA LEU A 26 -7.89 -6.39 1.26
C LEU A 26 -7.93 -7.89 0.90
N GLY A 27 -8.19 -8.77 1.88
CA GLY A 27 -8.27 -10.22 1.69
C GLY A 27 -6.92 -10.92 1.79
N VAL A 28 -5.99 -10.36 2.57
CA VAL A 28 -4.65 -10.91 2.79
C VAL A 28 -4.35 -11.03 4.29
N SER A 29 -3.36 -11.83 4.67
CA SER A 29 -2.89 -11.85 6.05
C SER A 29 -2.18 -10.53 6.41
N GLU A 30 -2.21 -10.15 7.68
CA GLU A 30 -1.46 -8.97 8.17
C GLU A 30 0.04 -9.11 7.89
N ARG A 31 0.59 -10.32 7.99
CA ARG A 31 1.97 -10.63 7.60
C ARG A 31 2.22 -10.32 6.12
N THR A 32 1.31 -10.74 5.24
CA THR A 32 1.42 -10.48 3.80
C THR A 32 1.40 -8.98 3.51
N LEU A 33 0.50 -8.22 4.14
CA LEU A 33 0.47 -6.77 4.00
C LEU A 33 1.76 -6.11 4.50
N SER A 34 2.28 -6.55 5.65
CA SER A 34 3.55 -6.05 6.20
C SER A 34 4.72 -6.27 5.23
N LEU A 35 4.83 -7.47 4.65
CA LEU A 35 5.86 -7.77 3.64
C LEU A 35 5.72 -6.89 2.39
N LYS A 36 4.49 -6.58 1.95
CA LYS A 36 4.24 -5.66 0.83
C LYS A 36 4.68 -4.24 1.14
N LEU A 37 4.24 -3.71 2.29
CA LEU A 37 4.57 -2.34 2.71
C LEU A 37 6.06 -2.16 2.98
N ASN A 38 6.77 -3.22 3.39
CA ASN A 38 8.22 -3.21 3.59
C ASN A 38 9.01 -3.52 2.31
N GLY A 39 8.34 -3.66 1.15
CA GLY A 39 9.00 -3.90 -0.13
C GLY A 39 9.61 -5.31 -0.30
N ALA A 40 9.35 -6.23 0.62
CA ALA A 40 9.85 -7.61 0.55
C ALA A 40 9.11 -8.44 -0.53
N ILE A 41 7.84 -8.11 -0.79
CA ILE A 41 7.06 -8.62 -1.92
C ILE A 41 6.29 -7.47 -2.58
N TYR A 42 5.96 -7.60 -3.86
CA TYR A 42 5.23 -6.57 -4.58
C TYR A 42 3.71 -6.68 -4.40
N PHE A 43 3.02 -5.55 -4.53
CA PHE A 43 1.58 -5.53 -4.79
C PHE A 43 1.32 -6.02 -6.22
N LYS A 44 0.33 -6.89 -6.38
CA LYS A 44 -0.21 -7.29 -7.68
C LYS A 44 -1.17 -6.21 -8.20
N GLN A 45 -1.41 -6.17 -9.50
CA GLN A 45 -2.26 -5.14 -10.11
C GLN A 45 -3.69 -5.15 -9.54
N ASP A 46 -4.28 -6.32 -9.37
CA ASP A 46 -5.61 -6.50 -8.77
C ASP A 46 -5.65 -6.03 -7.30
N GLU A 47 -4.57 -6.27 -6.54
CA GLU A 47 -4.44 -5.76 -5.17
C GLU A 47 -4.31 -4.23 -5.14
N ILE A 48 -3.59 -3.61 -6.10
CA ILE A 48 -3.48 -2.15 -6.19
C ILE A 48 -4.85 -1.54 -6.48
N THR A 49 -5.60 -2.08 -7.45
CA THR A 49 -6.95 -1.60 -7.77
C THR A 49 -7.88 -1.76 -6.56
N LYS A 50 -7.88 -2.93 -5.91
CA LYS A 50 -8.71 -3.18 -4.73
C LYS A 50 -8.34 -2.27 -3.57
N ALA A 51 -7.05 -2.12 -3.28
CA ALA A 51 -6.56 -1.22 -2.23
C ALA A 51 -6.93 0.24 -2.51
N SER A 52 -6.83 0.70 -3.75
CA SER A 52 -7.20 2.06 -4.15
C SER A 52 -8.69 2.33 -3.93
N ASN A 53 -9.55 1.39 -4.34
CA ASN A 53 -10.99 1.46 -4.08
C ASN A 53 -11.30 1.47 -2.58
N LEU A 54 -10.71 0.54 -1.83
CA LEU A 54 -10.88 0.44 -0.38
C LEU A 54 -10.40 1.70 0.34
N LEU A 55 -9.31 2.33 -0.09
CA LEU A 55 -8.74 3.53 0.53
C LEU A 55 -9.34 4.84 0.00
N GLY A 56 -10.15 4.78 -1.07
CA GLY A 56 -10.67 5.97 -1.76
C GLY A 56 -9.55 6.80 -2.39
N ILE A 57 -8.54 6.13 -2.96
CA ILE A 57 -7.46 6.76 -3.72
C ILE A 57 -7.96 6.87 -5.17
N SER A 58 -7.93 8.07 -5.73
CA SER A 58 -8.33 8.30 -7.12
C SER A 58 -7.24 7.85 -8.09
N ASP A 59 -7.63 7.53 -9.33
CA ASP A 59 -6.72 6.97 -10.35
C ASP A 59 -5.49 7.85 -10.62
N ASN A 60 -5.67 9.17 -10.58
CA ASN A 60 -4.58 10.16 -10.76
C ASN A 60 -3.58 10.20 -9.58
N GLU A 61 -3.93 9.63 -8.42
CA GLU A 61 -3.07 9.60 -7.24
C GLU A 61 -2.38 8.25 -7.04
N ILE A 62 -2.78 7.18 -7.75
CA ILE A 62 -2.22 5.83 -7.60
C ILE A 62 -0.69 5.84 -7.65
N MET A 63 -0.11 6.62 -8.56
CA MET A 63 1.35 6.77 -8.71
C MET A 63 2.03 7.24 -7.42
N LEU A 64 1.40 8.15 -6.67
CA LEU A 64 1.94 8.71 -5.43
C LEU A 64 1.93 7.70 -4.27
N TYR A 65 1.06 6.68 -4.34
CA TYR A 65 0.87 5.70 -3.27
C TYR A 65 1.63 4.39 -3.51
N PHE A 66 1.68 3.91 -4.75
CA PHE A 66 2.20 2.59 -5.08
C PHE A 66 3.49 2.62 -5.91
N PHE A 67 3.83 3.76 -6.51
CA PHE A 67 4.96 3.89 -7.44
C PHE A 67 5.93 5.01 -7.06
N ASN A 68 5.86 5.49 -5.80
CA ASN A 68 6.81 6.48 -5.28
C ASN A 68 8.18 5.80 -5.05
N GLN A 69 9.12 5.98 -5.97
CA GLN A 69 10.43 5.35 -5.89
C GLN A 69 11.26 5.97 -4.76
N GLU A 70 11.94 5.13 -3.98
CA GLU A 70 12.98 5.63 -3.08
C GLU A 70 14.16 6.13 -3.92
N VAL A 71 14.53 7.41 -3.73
CA VAL A 71 15.75 7.94 -4.31
C VAL A 71 16.92 7.32 -3.54
N GLN A 72 17.61 6.37 -4.17
CA GLN A 72 18.93 5.97 -3.69
C GLN A 72 19.91 7.10 -3.99
N LEU A 73 20.30 7.83 -2.95
CA LEU A 73 21.49 8.67 -2.99
C LEU A 73 22.69 7.72 -2.96
N ASN A 74 23.42 7.66 -4.08
CA ASN A 74 24.71 6.98 -4.17
C ASN A 74 25.82 7.83 -3.54
#